data_AF-A0A947INQ1-F1
#
_entry.id   AF-A0A947INQ1-F1
#
_cell.length_a   1.000
_cell.length_b   1.000
_cell.length_c   1.000
_cell.angle_alpha   90.00
_cell.angle_beta   90.00
_cell.angle_gamma   90.00
#
_symmetry.space_group_name_H-M   'P 1'
#
loop_
_entity.id
_entity.type
_entity.pdbx_description
1 polymer ?
#
loop_
_entity_poly.entity_id
_entity_poly.type
_entity_poly.pdbx_seq_one_letter_code
_entity_poly.pdbx_strand_id
1 'polypeptide(L)'
;MSSHLQPIQQLVPGGDLSAYIQSVGSIPVLSPERERELAEDLFYHGNVEAARQLVMSHLRFVVHIAKSYKGYGLAQADLIQEGNVGLMKAVKRFDPEKGVRLVSFAVHWIKAEIHEYVLRNWRIVKIATTKAQRKLFFNLRSAKKELSWLSNDEVHAVAADLGVDVAEVRRMEGRLSSVDVGFDADTDDERGPVAPVHYLEDHSADPALLLESDNLEESNHQNLSMALSGLDER
;
A
#
# COMPACT_ATOMS: atom_id res chain seq x y z
N MET A 1 -10.25 -32.77 25.89
CA MET A 1 -10.14 -32.42 24.46
C MET A 1 -11.43 -31.74 24.04
N SER A 2 -11.47 -30.41 24.04
CA SER A 2 -12.67 -29.67 23.65
C SER A 2 -12.72 -29.55 22.13
N SER A 3 -13.47 -30.45 21.48
CA SER A 3 -13.84 -30.35 20.07
C SER A 3 -14.97 -29.35 19.86
N HIS A 4 -14.85 -28.16 20.46
CA HIS A 4 -15.80 -27.07 20.24
C HIS A 4 -15.30 -26.24 19.06
N LEU A 5 -16.04 -26.27 17.96
CA LEU A 5 -15.97 -25.29 16.89
C LEU A 5 -16.22 -23.92 17.54
N GLN A 6 -15.16 -23.16 17.80
CA GLN A 6 -15.32 -21.81 18.32
C GLN A 6 -16.14 -20.99 17.31
N PRO A 7 -17.14 -20.22 17.78
CA PRO A 7 -18.00 -19.47 16.89
C PRO A 7 -17.17 -18.52 16.02
N ILE A 8 -17.47 -18.55 14.72
CA ILE A 8 -16.75 -17.88 13.62
C ILE A 8 -16.61 -16.35 13.80
N GLN A 9 -17.34 -15.74 14.74
CA GLN A 9 -17.32 -14.30 15.01
C GLN A 9 -15.97 -13.74 15.50
N GLN A 10 -15.07 -14.56 16.05
CA GLN A 10 -13.78 -14.09 16.61
C GLN A 10 -12.58 -14.19 15.64
N LEU A 11 -12.82 -14.50 14.37
CA LEU A 11 -11.75 -14.71 13.36
C LEU A 11 -11.59 -13.54 12.38
N VAL A 12 -12.24 -12.40 12.61
CA VAL A 12 -12.08 -11.22 11.75
C VAL A 12 -11.26 -10.15 12.48
N PRO A 13 -10.07 -9.76 11.97
CA PRO A 13 -9.20 -8.77 12.62
C PRO A 13 -9.81 -7.37 12.80
N GLY A 14 -10.83 -7.02 12.00
CA GLY A 14 -11.43 -5.67 11.98
C GLY A 14 -12.38 -5.34 13.12
N GLY A 15 -12.86 -6.34 13.89
CA GLY A 15 -13.74 -6.11 15.04
C GLY A 15 -12.95 -5.83 16.33
N ASP A 16 -12.17 -6.84 16.75
CA ASP A 16 -11.23 -6.73 17.87
C ASP A 16 -9.94 -7.46 17.52
N LEU A 17 -8.91 -6.68 17.21
CA LEU A 17 -7.60 -7.19 16.85
C LEU A 17 -6.96 -8.04 17.96
N SER A 18 -7.19 -7.68 19.23
CA SER A 18 -6.61 -8.39 20.37
C SER A 18 -7.26 -9.76 20.54
N ALA A 19 -8.59 -9.81 20.47
CA ALA A 19 -9.34 -11.07 20.51
C ALA A 19 -8.98 -11.99 19.33
N TYR A 20 -8.80 -11.42 18.12
CA TYR A 20 -8.35 -12.18 16.95
C TYR A 20 -6.96 -12.79 17.15
N ILE A 21 -5.99 -11.99 17.63
CA ILE A 21 -4.63 -12.48 17.86
C ILE A 21 -4.62 -13.60 18.92
N GLN A 22 -5.45 -13.48 19.96
CA GLN A 22 -5.60 -14.51 20.99
C GLN A 22 -6.24 -15.79 20.42
N SER A 23 -7.32 -15.67 19.64
CA SER A 23 -8.01 -16.83 19.07
C SER A 23 -7.10 -17.61 18.12
N VAL A 24 -6.39 -16.92 17.23
CA VAL A 24 -5.40 -17.51 16.31
C VAL A 24 -4.22 -18.13 17.05
N GLY A 25 -3.78 -17.54 18.17
CA GLY A 25 -2.72 -18.10 19.01
C GLY A 25 -3.10 -19.43 19.68
N SER A 26 -4.39 -19.65 19.93
CA SER A 26 -4.89 -20.88 20.59
C SER A 26 -5.00 -22.08 19.65
N ILE A 27 -4.99 -21.86 18.33
CA ILE A 27 -5.05 -22.94 17.34
C ILE A 27 -3.77 -23.81 17.50
N PRO A 28 -3.85 -25.15 17.47
CA PRO A 28 -2.67 -26.01 17.56
C PRO A 28 -1.82 -25.93 16.28
N VAL A 29 -0.49 -26.07 16.43
CA VAL A 29 0.42 -26.20 15.28
C VAL A 29 0.31 -27.63 14.75
N LEU A 30 0.30 -27.80 13.43
CA LEU A 30 0.32 -29.11 12.81
C LEU A 30 1.70 -29.76 12.94
N SER A 31 1.73 -31.07 13.19
CA SER A 31 2.95 -31.85 13.02
C SER A 31 3.33 -31.92 11.54
N PRO A 32 4.62 -32.16 11.20
CA PRO A 32 5.04 -32.31 9.81
C PRO A 32 4.27 -33.40 9.05
N GLU A 33 3.95 -34.51 9.72
CA GLU A 33 3.21 -35.64 9.16
C GLU A 33 1.78 -35.22 8.84
N ARG A 34 1.12 -34.56 9.79
CA ARG A 34 -0.26 -34.09 9.60
C ARG A 34 -0.37 -32.98 8.55
N GLU A 35 0.63 -32.09 8.48
CA GLU A 35 0.72 -31.08 7.43
C GLU A 35 0.83 -31.74 6.05
N ARG A 36 1.65 -32.80 5.92
CA ARG A 36 1.80 -33.55 4.66
C ARG A 36 0.51 -34.27 4.28
N GLU A 37 -0.14 -34.97 5.21
CA GLU A 37 -1.43 -35.64 4.97
C GLU A 37 -2.48 -34.67 4.43
N LEU A 38 -2.63 -33.51 5.08
CA LEU A 38 -3.59 -32.49 4.66
C LEU A 38 -3.22 -31.87 3.30
N ALA A 39 -1.92 -31.70 3.03
CA ALA A 39 -1.45 -31.16 1.76
C ALA A 39 -1.66 -32.15 0.61
N GLU A 40 -1.41 -33.45 0.82
CA GLU A 40 -1.67 -34.51 -0.15
C GLU A 40 -3.17 -34.64 -0.44
N ASP A 41 -4.00 -34.64 0.60
CA ASP A 41 -5.46 -34.69 0.45
C ASP A 41 -6.00 -33.47 -0.32
N LEU A 42 -5.48 -32.28 -0.05
CA LEU A 42 -5.80 -31.09 -0.83
C LEU A 42 -5.32 -31.22 -2.29
N PHE A 43 -4.09 -31.70 -2.52
CA PHE A 43 -3.46 -31.71 -3.84
C PHE A 43 -4.09 -32.76 -4.78
N TYR A 44 -4.32 -33.98 -4.31
CA TYR A 44 -4.86 -35.08 -5.13
C TYR A 44 -6.38 -35.15 -5.15
N HIS A 45 -7.05 -34.76 -4.06
CA HIS A 45 -8.51 -34.90 -3.93
C HIS A 45 -9.26 -33.56 -3.92
N GLY A 46 -8.54 -32.43 -3.88
CA GLY A 46 -9.18 -31.11 -3.86
C GLY A 46 -9.97 -30.83 -2.58
N ASN A 47 -9.63 -31.47 -1.46
CA ASN A 47 -10.41 -31.37 -0.23
C ASN A 47 -10.32 -29.96 0.38
N VAL A 48 -11.42 -29.20 0.29
CA VAL A 48 -11.54 -27.84 0.82
C VAL A 48 -11.38 -27.79 2.34
N GLU A 49 -11.80 -28.83 3.04
CA GLU A 49 -11.64 -28.92 4.50
C GLU A 49 -10.17 -29.08 4.89
N ALA A 50 -9.38 -29.80 4.09
CA ALA A 50 -7.94 -29.89 4.28
C ALA A 50 -7.26 -28.53 4.07
N ALA A 51 -7.65 -27.78 3.04
CA ALA A 51 -7.20 -26.39 2.84
C ALA A 51 -7.54 -25.50 4.04
N ARG A 52 -8.76 -25.60 4.58
CA ARG A 52 -9.19 -24.82 5.74
C ARG A 52 -8.30 -25.10 6.96
N GLN A 53 -8.02 -26.37 7.25
CA GLN A 53 -7.13 -26.75 8.37
C GLN A 53 -5.70 -26.24 8.18
N LEU A 54 -5.15 -26.38 6.97
CA LEU A 54 -3.83 -25.84 6.63
C LEU A 54 -3.76 -24.32 6.79
N VAL A 55 -4.77 -23.58 6.35
CA VAL A 55 -4.81 -22.12 6.52
C VAL A 55 -4.89 -21.75 8.00
N MET A 56 -5.84 -22.34 8.73
CA MET A 56 -6.08 -21.99 10.14
C MET A 56 -4.87 -22.22 11.04
N SER A 57 -4.14 -23.32 10.86
CA SER A 57 -2.95 -23.61 11.67
C SER A 57 -1.82 -22.59 11.49
N HIS A 58 -1.80 -21.91 10.35
CA HIS A 58 -0.76 -20.97 9.92
C HIS A 58 -1.12 -19.49 10.10
N LEU A 59 -2.35 -19.16 10.53
CA LEU A 59 -2.76 -17.76 10.75
C LEU A 59 -1.84 -17.01 11.73
N ARG A 60 -1.29 -17.70 12.75
CA ARG A 60 -0.36 -17.07 13.72
C ARG A 60 0.91 -16.57 13.04
N PHE A 61 1.35 -17.26 11.99
CA PHE A 61 2.55 -16.91 11.23
C PHE A 61 2.28 -15.68 10.37
N VAL A 62 1.08 -15.56 9.79
CA VAL A 62 0.65 -14.34 9.10
C VAL A 62 0.67 -13.14 10.04
N VAL A 63 0.14 -13.28 11.27
CA VAL A 63 0.20 -12.22 12.29
C VAL A 63 1.64 -11.81 12.60
N HIS A 64 2.55 -12.78 12.73
CA HIS A 64 3.97 -12.51 12.96
C HIS A 64 4.60 -11.70 11.80
N ILE A 65 4.34 -12.08 10.55
CA ILE A 65 4.83 -11.35 9.38
C ILE A 65 4.22 -9.95 9.33
N ALA A 66 2.90 -9.82 9.50
CA ALA A 66 2.22 -8.55 9.41
C ALA A 66 2.74 -7.53 10.45
N LYS A 67 3.23 -7.98 11.62
CA LYS A 67 3.85 -7.10 12.63
C LYS A 67 5.14 -6.42 12.14
N SER A 68 5.90 -7.02 11.22
CA SER A 68 7.11 -6.37 10.67
C SER A 68 6.79 -5.17 9.77
N TYR A 69 5.52 -5.01 9.38
CA TYR A 69 5.03 -3.88 8.60
C TYR A 69 4.42 -2.78 9.47
N LYS A 70 4.54 -2.90 10.81
CA LYS A 70 4.18 -1.82 11.72
C LYS A 70 5.07 -0.60 11.43
N GLY A 71 4.45 0.55 11.23
CA GLY A 71 5.14 1.82 10.96
C GLY A 71 4.77 2.47 9.63
N TYR A 72 4.20 1.74 8.67
CA TYR A 72 3.68 2.34 7.43
C TYR A 72 2.42 3.20 7.65
N GLY A 73 1.86 3.23 8.86
CA GLY A 73 0.65 4.00 9.18
C GLY A 73 -0.65 3.33 8.75
N LEU A 74 -0.59 2.08 8.29
CA LEU A 74 -1.74 1.28 7.90
C LEU A 74 -2.28 0.47 9.09
N ALA A 75 -3.58 0.20 9.08
CA ALA A 75 -4.21 -0.61 10.12
C ALA A 75 -3.63 -2.04 10.10
N GLN A 76 -3.22 -2.51 11.28
CA GLN A 76 -2.62 -3.84 11.43
C GLN A 76 -3.59 -4.95 11.03
N ALA A 77 -4.89 -4.75 11.27
CA ALA A 77 -5.97 -5.65 10.88
C ALA A 77 -5.97 -5.89 9.36
N ASP A 78 -5.87 -4.83 8.56
CA ASP A 78 -5.86 -4.94 7.10
C ASP A 78 -4.62 -5.67 6.59
N LEU A 79 -3.45 -5.37 7.16
CA LEU A 79 -2.21 -6.07 6.81
C LEU A 79 -2.30 -7.58 7.09
N ILE A 80 -2.96 -7.97 8.18
CA ILE A 80 -3.21 -9.37 8.50
C ILE A 80 -4.17 -9.99 7.47
N GLN A 81 -5.22 -9.27 7.08
CA GLN A 81 -6.19 -9.76 6.10
C GLN A 81 -5.56 -10.01 4.73
N GLU A 82 -4.74 -9.08 4.25
CA GLU A 82 -4.02 -9.23 2.98
C GLU A 82 -2.98 -10.35 3.07
N GLY A 83 -2.31 -10.48 4.22
CA GLY A 83 -1.45 -11.62 4.50
C GLY A 83 -2.21 -12.96 4.49
N ASN A 84 -3.43 -13.00 5.02
CA ASN A 84 -4.29 -14.19 5.00
C ASN A 84 -4.68 -14.55 3.57
N VAL A 85 -5.00 -13.57 2.73
CA VAL A 85 -5.23 -13.76 1.28
C VAL A 85 -3.98 -14.35 0.62
N GLY A 86 -2.79 -13.85 0.96
CA GLY A 86 -1.51 -14.40 0.49
C GLY A 86 -1.29 -15.85 0.92
N LEU A 87 -1.61 -16.19 2.16
CA LEU A 87 -1.56 -17.56 2.66
C LEU A 87 -2.54 -18.47 1.89
N MET A 88 -3.78 -18.03 1.64
CA MET A 88 -4.75 -18.81 0.86
C MET A 88 -4.25 -19.07 -0.57
N LYS A 89 -3.66 -18.05 -1.22
CA LYS A 89 -3.02 -18.18 -2.54
C LYS A 89 -1.85 -19.16 -2.52
N ALA A 90 -1.07 -19.20 -1.44
CA ALA A 90 0.01 -20.15 -1.25
C ALA A 90 -0.52 -21.58 -1.09
N VAL A 91 -1.49 -21.81 -0.20
CA VAL A 91 -2.07 -23.13 0.04
C VAL A 91 -2.66 -23.73 -1.24
N LYS A 92 -3.32 -22.91 -2.07
CA LYS A 92 -3.85 -23.36 -3.37
C LYS A 92 -2.78 -23.83 -4.36
N ARG A 93 -1.54 -23.34 -4.25
CA ARG A 93 -0.42 -23.62 -5.17
C ARG A 93 0.67 -24.49 -4.54
N PHE A 94 0.45 -24.95 -3.32
CA PHE A 94 1.42 -25.74 -2.60
C PHE A 94 1.47 -27.15 -3.16
N ASP A 95 2.68 -27.66 -3.33
CA ASP A 95 2.97 -28.98 -3.88
C ASP A 95 3.71 -29.81 -2.80
N PRO A 96 3.05 -30.84 -2.22
CA PRO A 96 3.64 -31.64 -1.16
C PRO A 96 4.81 -32.51 -1.63
N GLU A 97 4.93 -32.82 -2.93
CA GLU A 97 5.99 -33.70 -3.46
C GLU A 97 7.37 -33.04 -3.39
N LYS A 98 7.42 -31.71 -3.27
CA LYS A 98 8.68 -30.95 -3.17
C LYS A 98 9.38 -31.07 -1.81
N GLY A 99 8.76 -31.73 -0.82
CA GLY A 99 9.39 -32.02 0.48
C GLY A 99 9.72 -30.80 1.34
N VAL A 100 9.16 -29.63 1.03
CA VAL A 100 9.34 -28.38 1.81
C VAL A 100 8.14 -28.13 2.71
N ARG A 101 8.37 -27.52 3.88
CA ARG A 101 7.29 -27.09 4.78
C ARG A 101 6.42 -26.00 4.14
N LEU A 102 5.11 -26.04 4.39
CA LEU A 102 4.17 -25.04 3.87
C LEU A 102 4.57 -23.61 4.28
N VAL A 103 5.03 -23.41 5.52
CA VAL A 103 5.53 -22.13 6.04
C VAL A 103 6.59 -21.51 5.13
N SER A 104 7.58 -22.30 4.72
CA SER A 104 8.71 -21.85 3.90
C SER A 104 8.25 -21.41 2.51
N PHE A 105 7.26 -22.09 1.96
CA PHE A 105 6.65 -21.71 0.69
C PHE A 105 5.77 -20.46 0.82
N ALA A 106 4.91 -20.43 1.85
CA ALA A 106 3.89 -19.40 2.03
C ALA A 106 4.47 -18.01 2.36
N VAL A 107 5.66 -17.93 2.97
CA VAL A 107 6.23 -16.64 3.39
C VAL A 107 6.35 -15.63 2.24
N HIS A 108 6.68 -16.09 1.03
CA HIS A 108 6.84 -15.24 -0.14
C HIS A 108 5.51 -14.69 -0.63
N TRP A 109 4.46 -15.53 -0.63
CA TRP A 109 3.10 -15.14 -1.00
C TRP A 109 2.51 -14.15 0.00
N ILE A 110 2.68 -14.41 1.29
CA ILE A 110 2.20 -13.52 2.37
C ILE A 110 2.86 -12.15 2.24
N LYS A 111 4.20 -12.11 2.12
CA LYS A 111 4.94 -10.85 1.96
C LYS A 111 4.57 -10.12 0.68
N ALA A 112 4.36 -10.83 -0.43
CA ALA A 112 4.00 -10.22 -1.70
C ALA A 112 2.63 -9.52 -1.64
N GLU A 113 1.61 -10.16 -1.07
CA GLU A 113 0.29 -9.54 -0.92
C GLU A 113 0.32 -8.34 0.04
N ILE A 114 1.01 -8.48 1.18
CA ILE A 114 1.18 -7.35 2.10
C ILE A 114 1.93 -6.20 1.42
N HIS A 115 3.00 -6.47 0.67
CA HIS A 115 3.73 -5.44 -0.07
C HIS A 115 2.83 -4.71 -1.08
N GLU A 116 2.04 -5.46 -1.84
CA GLU A 116 1.13 -4.87 -2.83
C GLU A 116 0.06 -4.00 -2.15
N TYR A 117 -0.51 -4.47 -1.02
CA TYR A 117 -1.44 -3.67 -0.23
C TYR A 117 -0.80 -2.39 0.29
N VAL A 118 0.40 -2.48 0.87
CA VAL A 118 1.13 -1.30 1.38
C VAL A 118 1.34 -0.30 0.25
N LEU A 119 1.88 -0.72 -0.89
CA LEU A 119 2.14 0.17 -2.02
C LEU A 119 0.85 0.82 -2.57
N ARG A 120 -0.25 0.08 -2.61
CA ARG A 120 -1.54 0.59 -3.07
C ARG A 120 -2.20 1.55 -2.09
N ASN A 121 -2.02 1.39 -0.79
CA ASN A 121 -2.81 2.11 0.23
C ASN A 121 -2.00 3.06 1.12
N TRP A 122 -0.67 3.11 0.99
CA TRP A 122 0.17 3.96 1.84
C TRP A 122 -0.08 5.47 1.65
N ARG A 123 -0.38 5.89 0.42
CA ARG A 123 -0.69 7.29 0.05
C ARG A 123 -1.75 7.34 -1.04
N ILE A 124 -2.44 8.49 -1.12
CA ILE A 124 -3.42 8.77 -2.19
C ILE A 124 -2.69 8.76 -3.53
N VAL A 125 -1.63 9.57 -3.65
CA VAL A 125 -0.75 9.61 -4.81
C VAL A 125 0.14 8.38 -4.82
N LYS A 126 0.00 7.56 -5.87
CA LYS A 126 0.78 6.31 -5.97
C LYS A 126 2.25 6.61 -6.18
N ILE A 127 3.05 6.10 -5.26
CA ILE A 127 4.50 6.10 -5.35
C ILE A 127 4.99 4.68 -5.66
N ALA A 128 6.22 4.57 -6.14
CA ALA A 128 6.85 3.30 -6.47
C ALA A 128 6.13 2.47 -7.54
N THR A 129 5.92 3.09 -8.71
CA THR A 129 5.35 2.42 -9.89
C THR A 129 6.36 1.50 -10.57
N THR A 130 7.67 1.75 -10.39
CA THR A 130 8.74 0.93 -11.00
C THR A 130 9.31 -0.10 -10.04
N LYS A 131 9.90 -1.18 -10.57
CA LYS A 131 10.56 -2.23 -9.76
C LYS A 131 11.66 -1.67 -8.85
N ALA A 132 12.45 -0.73 -9.36
CA ALA A 132 13.53 -0.08 -8.61
C ALA A 132 12.97 0.75 -7.45
N GLN A 133 11.91 1.52 -7.71
CA GLN A 133 11.26 2.31 -6.68
C GLN A 133 10.56 1.47 -5.61
N ARG A 134 9.96 0.32 -5.98
CA ARG A 134 9.40 -0.63 -5.01
C ARG A 134 10.47 -1.15 -4.06
N LYS A 135 11.64 -1.52 -4.61
CA LYS A 135 12.80 -1.95 -3.81
C LYS A 135 13.27 -0.83 -2.89
N LEU A 136 13.41 0.39 -3.41
CA LEU A 136 13.74 1.60 -2.63
C LEU A 136 12.74 1.84 -1.50
N PHE A 137 11.43 1.79 -1.76
CA PHE A 137 10.41 2.08 -0.75
C PHE A 137 10.53 1.20 0.50
N PHE A 138 10.70 -0.12 0.31
CA PHE A 138 10.83 -1.05 1.44
C PHE A 138 12.22 -1.01 2.08
N ASN A 139 13.30 -0.80 1.30
CA ASN A 139 14.67 -0.86 1.82
C ASN A 139 15.17 0.47 2.40
N LEU A 140 14.72 1.62 1.88
CA LEU A 140 15.17 2.95 2.30
C LEU A 140 14.77 3.21 3.75
N ARG A 141 13.56 2.77 4.14
CA ARG A 141 13.09 2.89 5.52
C ARG A 141 13.90 2.05 6.50
N SER A 142 14.31 0.85 6.10
CA SER A 142 15.19 0.00 6.93
C SER A 142 16.64 0.46 6.96
N ALA A 143 17.11 1.17 5.92
CA ALA A 143 18.45 1.75 5.87
C ALA A 143 18.59 3.00 6.75
N LYS A 144 17.48 3.71 6.97
CA LYS A 144 17.41 4.89 7.83
C LYS A 144 17.56 4.49 9.30
N LYS A 145 18.76 4.66 9.87
CA LYS A 145 19.02 4.41 11.30
C LYS A 145 18.35 5.43 12.22
N GLU A 146 18.10 6.64 11.71
CA GLU A 146 17.50 7.76 12.43
C GLU A 146 16.33 8.37 11.64
N LEU A 147 15.49 9.19 12.29
CA LEU A 147 14.46 9.96 11.58
C LEU A 147 15.03 11.11 10.72
N SER A 148 16.32 11.44 10.90
CA SER A 148 17.05 12.51 10.20
C SER A 148 17.26 12.21 8.72
N TRP A 149 17.32 13.24 7.88
CA TRP A 149 17.59 13.08 6.44
C TRP A 149 18.92 12.35 6.20
N LEU A 150 18.96 11.52 5.15
CA LEU A 150 20.14 10.78 4.74
C LEU A 150 21.26 11.74 4.36
N SER A 151 22.47 11.44 4.83
CA SER A 151 23.68 12.10 4.37
C SER A 151 23.96 11.78 2.90
N ASN A 152 24.76 12.61 2.23
CA ASN A 152 25.14 12.34 0.84
C ASN A 152 25.78 10.96 0.66
N ASP A 153 26.65 10.56 1.58
CA ASP A 153 27.33 9.27 1.52
C ASP A 153 26.36 8.10 1.64
N GLU A 154 25.33 8.22 2.49
CA GLU A 154 24.27 7.21 2.61
C GLU A 154 23.40 7.15 1.36
N VAL A 155 23.04 8.29 0.78
CA VAL A 155 22.27 8.33 -0.49
C VAL A 155 23.06 7.65 -1.60
N HIS A 156 24.37 7.91 -1.70
CA HIS A 156 25.24 7.26 -2.69
C HIS A 156 25.38 5.75 -2.44
N ALA A 157 25.53 5.33 -1.18
CA ALA A 157 25.61 3.92 -0.83
C ALA A 157 24.32 3.16 -1.17
N VAL A 158 23.15 3.74 -0.86
CA VAL A 158 21.85 3.16 -1.20
C VAL A 158 21.63 3.12 -2.71
N ALA A 159 22.01 4.18 -3.42
CA ALA A 159 21.95 4.23 -4.88
C ALA A 159 22.77 3.10 -5.52
N ALA A 160 23.99 2.88 -5.02
CA ALA A 160 24.89 1.82 -5.50
C ALA A 160 24.36 0.41 -5.18
N ASP A 161 23.88 0.15 -3.96
CA ASP A 161 23.32 -1.15 -3.56
C ASP A 161 22.05 -1.52 -4.33
N LEU A 162 21.21 -0.52 -4.62
CA LEU A 162 19.92 -0.73 -5.28
C LEU A 162 19.99 -0.59 -6.79
N GLY A 163 21.10 -0.07 -7.34
CA GLY A 163 21.30 0.14 -8.77
C GLY A 163 20.38 1.22 -9.35
N VAL A 164 20.20 2.32 -8.62
CA VAL A 164 19.27 3.42 -8.93
C VAL A 164 20.00 4.75 -8.90
N ASP A 165 19.42 5.78 -9.55
CA ASP A 165 20.00 7.11 -9.55
C ASP A 165 19.88 7.79 -8.17
N VAL A 166 20.89 8.58 -7.81
CA VAL A 166 20.96 9.37 -6.57
C VAL A 166 19.78 10.32 -6.47
N ALA A 167 19.36 10.92 -7.59
CA ALA A 167 18.18 11.79 -7.62
C ALA A 167 16.89 11.01 -7.30
N GLU A 168 16.80 9.73 -7.68
CA GLU A 168 15.66 8.89 -7.36
C GLU A 168 15.59 8.53 -5.88
N VAL A 169 16.74 8.28 -5.24
CA VAL A 169 16.83 8.07 -3.79
C VAL A 169 16.35 9.32 -3.04
N ARG A 170 16.85 10.51 -3.39
CA ARG A 170 16.43 11.78 -2.75
C ARG A 170 14.94 12.07 -2.96
N ARG A 171 14.42 11.85 -4.17
CA ARG A 171 12.97 11.99 -4.45
C ARG A 171 12.14 11.03 -3.61
N MET A 172 12.57 9.77 -3.47
CA MET A 172 11.89 8.78 -2.66
C MET A 172 11.93 9.16 -1.17
N GLU A 173 13.08 9.63 -0.69
CA GLU A 173 13.22 10.11 0.68
C GLU A 173 12.28 11.28 0.99
N GLY A 174 12.24 12.29 0.12
CA GLY A 174 11.34 13.44 0.29
C GLY A 174 9.87 13.05 0.29
N ARG A 175 9.49 12.03 -0.49
CA ARG A 175 8.13 11.49 -0.48
C ARG A 175 7.81 10.72 0.80
N LEU A 176 8.79 9.97 1.33
CA LEU A 176 8.66 9.22 2.58
C LEU A 176 8.56 10.12 3.82
N SER A 177 9.20 11.28 3.81
CA SER A 177 9.11 12.26 4.90
C SER A 177 7.86 13.14 4.83
N SER A 178 7.25 13.28 3.65
CA SER A 178 6.05 14.11 3.46
C SER A 178 4.78 13.43 3.95
N VAL A 179 3.84 14.23 4.46
CA VAL A 179 2.51 13.80 4.90
C VAL A 179 1.45 14.40 3.98
N ASP A 180 0.42 13.63 3.62
CA ASP A 180 -0.72 14.14 2.87
C ASP A 180 -1.52 15.09 3.78
N VAL A 181 -1.79 16.32 3.31
CA VAL A 181 -2.56 17.33 4.04
C VAL A 181 -4.00 17.30 3.53
N GLY A 182 -4.98 17.25 4.43
CA GLY A 182 -6.39 17.39 4.07
C GLY A 182 -6.67 18.79 3.53
N PHE A 183 -7.45 18.90 2.45
CA PHE A 183 -7.77 20.20 1.83
C PHE A 183 -8.54 21.13 2.79
N ASP A 184 -9.50 20.55 3.50
CA ASP A 184 -10.34 21.20 4.50
C ASP A 184 -10.18 20.43 5.82
N ALA A 185 -8.97 20.52 6.38
CA ALA A 185 -8.63 19.88 7.65
C ALA A 185 -8.98 20.85 8.78
N ASP A 186 -9.93 20.46 9.63
CA ASP A 186 -10.31 21.23 10.80
C ASP A 186 -9.13 21.25 11.79
N THR A 187 -8.49 22.41 11.94
CA THR A 187 -7.38 22.57 12.89
C THR A 187 -7.93 23.12 14.20
N ASP A 188 -8.10 22.24 15.18
CA ASP A 188 -8.53 22.57 16.56
C ASP A 188 -7.49 23.45 17.31
N ASP A 189 -6.31 23.61 16.72
CA ASP A 189 -5.18 24.36 17.27
C ASP A 189 -5.11 25.76 16.60
N GLU A 190 -5.32 26.85 17.35
CA GLU A 190 -5.20 28.24 16.84
C GLU A 190 -3.80 28.57 16.28
N ARG A 191 -2.80 27.70 16.53
CA ARG A 191 -1.43 27.80 16.02
C ARG A 191 -1.09 26.74 14.97
N GLY A 192 -2.07 25.92 14.57
CA GLY A 192 -1.91 24.90 13.54
C GLY A 192 -1.66 25.52 12.16
N PRO A 193 -1.10 24.74 11.21
CA PRO A 193 -1.02 25.18 9.82
C PRO A 193 -2.43 25.43 9.28
N VAL A 194 -2.68 26.63 8.75
CA VAL A 194 -3.96 26.99 8.13
C VAL A 194 -4.31 25.96 7.04
N ALA A 195 -5.57 25.53 7.00
CA ALA A 195 -6.03 24.57 5.99
C ALA A 195 -5.87 25.13 4.57
N PRO A 196 -5.49 24.30 3.58
CA PRO A 196 -5.32 24.71 2.19
C PRO A 196 -6.49 25.47 1.58
N VAL A 197 -7.73 25.15 1.97
CA VAL A 197 -8.94 25.85 1.53
C VAL A 197 -8.92 27.37 1.75
N HIS A 198 -8.16 27.86 2.74
CA HIS A 198 -8.13 29.29 3.07
C HIS A 198 -7.07 30.10 2.31
N TYR A 199 -6.10 29.46 1.65
CA TYR A 199 -5.01 30.16 0.95
C TYR A 199 -4.78 29.69 -0.49
N LEU A 200 -5.34 28.56 -0.90
CA LEU A 200 -5.30 28.14 -2.30
C LEU A 200 -6.29 28.96 -3.11
N GLU A 201 -5.77 29.73 -4.04
CA GLU A 201 -6.56 30.56 -4.95
C GLU A 201 -6.81 29.83 -6.27
N ASP A 202 -8.02 29.97 -6.80
CA ASP A 202 -8.37 29.56 -8.16
C ASP A 202 -8.46 30.80 -9.06
N HIS A 203 -7.50 30.95 -9.97
CA HIS A 203 -7.45 32.08 -10.90
C HIS A 203 -8.31 31.87 -12.16
N SER A 204 -8.92 30.70 -12.35
CA SER A 204 -9.71 30.42 -13.56
C SER A 204 -11.01 31.22 -13.64
N ALA A 205 -11.53 31.66 -12.49
CA ALA A 205 -12.76 32.42 -12.36
C ALA A 205 -12.52 33.88 -11.92
N ASP A 206 -11.31 34.42 -12.11
CA ASP A 206 -11.03 35.82 -11.81
C ASP A 206 -11.88 36.73 -12.71
N PRO A 207 -12.81 37.54 -12.14
CA PRO A 207 -13.66 38.43 -12.92
C PRO A 207 -12.88 39.40 -13.80
N ALA A 208 -11.68 39.80 -13.39
CA ALA A 208 -10.84 40.69 -14.19
C ALA A 208 -10.33 39.99 -15.46
N LEU A 209 -9.85 38.74 -15.32
CA LEU A 209 -9.37 37.95 -16.45
C LEU A 209 -10.51 37.56 -17.41
N LEU A 210 -11.69 37.24 -16.89
CA LEU A 210 -12.87 36.93 -17.71
C LEU A 210 -13.31 38.15 -18.54
N LEU A 211 -13.37 39.34 -17.93
CA LEU A 211 -13.72 40.55 -18.65
C LEU A 211 -12.63 40.94 -19.66
N GLU A 212 -11.35 40.75 -19.31
CA GLU A 212 -10.24 40.97 -20.23
C GLU A 212 -10.33 40.04 -21.45
N SER A 213 -10.59 38.74 -21.26
CA SER A 213 -10.73 37.79 -22.36
C SER A 213 -11.91 38.14 -23.27
N ASP A 214 -13.06 38.47 -22.71
CA ASP A 214 -14.27 38.84 -23.46
C ASP A 214 -14.02 40.10 -24.30
N ASN A 215 -13.42 41.13 -23.70
CA ASN A 215 -13.07 42.37 -24.39
C ASN A 215 -12.02 42.13 -25.49
N LEU A 216 -11.03 41.28 -25.24
CA LEU A 216 -9.99 40.93 -26.22
C LEU A 216 -10.62 40.21 -27.42
N GLU A 217 -11.51 39.25 -27.19
CA GLU A 217 -12.22 38.53 -28.25
C GLU A 217 -13.10 39.47 -29.07
N GLU A 218 -13.87 40.35 -28.42
CA GLU A 218 -14.71 41.32 -29.12
C GLU A 218 -13.87 42.30 -29.97
N SER A 219 -12.82 42.86 -29.39
CA SER A 219 -11.90 43.76 -30.09
C SER A 219 -11.23 43.07 -31.28
N ASN A 220 -10.75 41.84 -31.09
CA ASN A 220 -10.14 41.06 -32.17
C ASN A 220 -11.14 40.76 -33.28
N HIS A 221 -12.39 40.40 -32.95
CA HIS A 221 -13.43 40.14 -33.94
C HIS A 221 -13.77 41.40 -34.74
N GLN A 222 -13.96 42.54 -34.06
CA GLN A 222 -14.25 43.81 -34.70
C GLN A 222 -13.11 44.24 -35.62
N ASN A 223 -11.87 44.17 -35.14
CA ASN A 223 -10.68 44.51 -35.93
C ASN A 223 -10.50 43.58 -37.13
N LEU A 224 -10.72 42.28 -36.96
CA LEU A 224 -10.65 41.30 -38.05
C LEU A 224 -11.75 41.53 -39.07
N SER A 225 -12.99 41.77 -38.64
CA SER A 225 -14.12 42.08 -39.52
C SER A 225 -13.87 43.37 -40.31
N MET A 226 -13.36 44.41 -39.65
CA MET A 226 -12.97 45.66 -40.31
C MET A 226 -11.85 45.44 -41.33
N ALA A 227 -10.80 44.67 -40.97
CA ALA A 227 -9.71 44.35 -41.88
C ALA A 227 -10.18 43.52 -43.09
N LEU A 228 -11.05 42.52 -42.87
CA LEU A 228 -11.65 41.71 -43.93
C LEU A 228 -12.50 42.57 -44.88
N SER A 229 -13.25 43.54 -44.36
CA SER A 229 -14.05 44.45 -45.20
C SER A 229 -13.22 45.39 -46.09
N GLY A 230 -11.93 45.57 -45.77
CA GLY A 230 -10.99 46.36 -46.57
C GLY A 230 -10.23 45.55 -47.62
N LEU A 231 -10.42 44.23 -47.70
CA LEU A 231 -9.82 43.36 -48.71
C LEU A 231 -10.71 43.27 -49.96
N ASP A 232 -10.11 42.94 -51.11
CA ASP A 232 -10.84 42.70 -52.37
C ASP A 232 -11.78 41.48 -52.22
N GLU A 233 -12.92 41.47 -52.91
CA GLU A 233 -13.99 40.45 -52.77
C GLU A 233 -13.61 39.04 -53.28
N ARG A 234 -12.40 38.89 -53.83
CA ARG A 234 -11.94 37.68 -54.54
C ARG A 234 -11.14 36.72 -53.68
#